data_AF-A0AAN6MJF6-F1
#
_entry.id   AF-A0AAN6MJF6-F1
#
_cell.length_a   1.000
_cell.length_b   1.000
_cell.length_c   1.000
_cell.angle_alpha   90.00
_cell.angle_beta   90.00
_cell.angle_gamma   90.00
#
_symmetry.space_group_name_H-M   'P 1'
#
loop_
_entity.id
_entity.type
_entity.pdbx_description
1 polymer ?
#
loop_
_entity_poly.entity_id
_entity_poly.type
_entity_poly.pdbx_seq_one_letter_code
_entity_poly.pdbx_strand_id
1 'polypeptide(L)'
;MSIVGLHRRVPFDKFLNLQLGRNDQGWIQAAFPEWFLPDCVIMKMRKSGEDEILDEYLDTELKAYRLMKPIQGLVIPKFFGLVRYKGQRVIILEHLHGVSASSPEGAMRLEELAALLLPCYRALHQFRVQYEDPNLSNFVLVGGRFMVLDLESAVFDSSDRDLDTRGQEPYGGGEQVGHGRWMKLEAEHMRVEVGKP
;
A
#
# COMPACT_ATOMS: atom_id res chain seq x y z
N MET A 1 10.55 8.26 -6.34
CA MET A 1 10.11 6.89 -6.03
C MET A 1 11.08 5.80 -6.47
N SER A 2 11.36 4.83 -5.60
CA SER A 2 12.01 3.56 -5.98
C SER A 2 11.09 2.41 -5.59
N ILE A 3 10.71 1.57 -6.54
CA ILE A 3 9.87 0.39 -6.32
C ILE A 3 10.79 -0.83 -6.26
N VAL A 4 10.75 -1.57 -5.15
CA VAL A 4 11.50 -2.82 -4.99
C VAL A 4 10.49 -3.94 -4.75
N GLY A 5 10.50 -4.94 -5.64
CA GLY A 5 9.78 -6.20 -5.43
C GLY A 5 10.59 -7.11 -4.52
N LEU A 6 9.97 -7.66 -3.48
CA LEU A 6 10.61 -8.65 -2.60
C LEU A 6 9.95 -9.99 -2.71
N HIS A 7 10.76 -11.03 -2.90
CA HIS A 7 10.33 -12.43 -2.84
C HIS A 7 10.58 -13.05 -1.47
N ARG A 8 9.55 -13.65 -0.88
CA ARG A 8 9.67 -14.40 0.38
C ARG A 8 10.33 -15.77 0.15
N ARG A 9 11.16 -16.22 1.11
CA ARG A 9 11.98 -17.45 1.01
C ARG A 9 11.54 -18.60 1.91
N VAL A 10 10.36 -18.56 2.52
CA VAL A 10 9.92 -19.61 3.47
C VAL A 10 8.50 -20.07 3.13
N PRO A 11 8.28 -21.34 2.74
CA PRO A 11 6.95 -21.85 2.44
C PRO A 11 6.23 -22.18 3.76
N PHE A 12 5.35 -21.27 4.22
CA PHE A 12 4.52 -21.49 5.41
C PHE A 12 3.22 -22.26 5.10
N ASP A 13 2.99 -22.56 3.83
CA ASP A 13 1.81 -23.27 3.29
C ASP A 13 1.57 -24.64 3.95
N LYS A 14 2.58 -25.20 4.62
CA LYS A 14 2.49 -26.48 5.32
C LYS A 14 1.98 -26.40 6.77
N PHE A 15 1.93 -25.23 7.40
CA PHE A 15 1.55 -25.11 8.81
C PHE A 15 0.06 -24.78 9.04
N LEU A 16 -0.59 -24.11 8.08
CA LEU A 16 -1.98 -23.64 8.22
C LEU A 16 -3.05 -24.64 7.74
N ASN A 17 -2.66 -25.81 7.22
CA ASN A 17 -3.59 -26.91 6.96
C ASN A 17 -4.06 -27.64 8.23
N LEU A 18 -3.64 -27.20 9.42
CA LEU A 18 -4.16 -27.70 10.68
C LEU A 18 -5.28 -26.78 11.19
N GLN A 19 -6.51 -27.17 10.88
CA GLN A 19 -7.74 -26.93 11.65
C GLN A 19 -7.79 -25.66 12.52
N LEU A 20 -7.98 -24.49 11.91
CA LEU A 20 -8.42 -23.30 12.64
C LEU A 20 -9.68 -22.75 11.97
N GLY A 21 -10.70 -22.49 12.79
CA GLY A 21 -11.98 -21.97 12.32
C GLY A 21 -11.81 -20.55 11.77
N ARG A 22 -12.71 -20.11 10.89
CA ARG A 22 -12.71 -18.76 10.28
C ARG A 22 -12.61 -17.61 11.31
N ASN A 23 -12.93 -17.85 12.58
CA ASN A 23 -12.87 -16.85 13.66
C ASN A 23 -11.47 -16.68 14.29
N ASP A 24 -10.55 -17.62 14.08
CA ASP A 24 -9.20 -17.55 14.68
C ASP A 24 -8.20 -16.80 13.79
N GLN A 25 -8.54 -16.57 12.53
CA GLN A 25 -7.65 -15.90 11.57
C GLN A 25 -7.39 -14.43 11.95
N GLY A 26 -8.36 -13.74 12.56
CA GLY A 26 -8.25 -12.31 12.84
C GLY A 26 -7.19 -11.95 13.89
N TRP A 27 -7.11 -12.70 14.99
CA TRP A 27 -6.13 -12.42 16.05
C TRP A 27 -4.72 -12.89 15.66
N ILE A 28 -4.60 -14.00 14.94
CA ILE A 28 -3.31 -14.49 14.43
C ILE A 28 -2.75 -13.50 13.40
N GLN A 29 -3.60 -12.97 12.52
CA GLN A 29 -3.19 -11.93 11.56
C GLN A 29 -2.81 -10.62 12.25
N ALA A 30 -3.47 -10.27 13.37
CA ALA A 30 -3.09 -9.10 14.15
C ALA A 30 -1.76 -9.30 14.90
N ALA A 31 -1.50 -10.52 15.39
CA ALA A 31 -0.28 -10.85 16.16
C ALA A 31 0.95 -11.12 15.27
N PHE A 32 0.74 -11.69 14.08
CA PHE A 32 1.77 -12.09 13.13
C PHE A 32 1.41 -11.64 11.70
N PRO A 33 1.26 -10.33 11.44
CA PRO A 33 0.84 -9.80 10.15
C PRO A 33 1.79 -10.24 9.02
N GLU A 34 3.08 -10.42 9.33
CA GLU A 34 4.06 -10.91 8.38
C GLU A 34 3.68 -12.29 7.83
N TRP A 35 3.05 -13.19 8.59
CA TRP A 35 2.71 -14.54 8.10
C TRP A 35 1.67 -14.53 6.97
N PHE A 36 0.92 -13.44 6.85
CA PHE A 36 -0.15 -13.29 5.86
C PHE A 36 0.28 -12.41 4.67
N LEU A 37 1.55 -11.99 4.61
CA LEU A 37 2.09 -11.32 3.44
C LEU A 37 2.24 -12.31 2.28
N PRO A 38 1.83 -11.92 1.06
CA PRO A 38 2.06 -12.71 -0.14
C PRO A 38 3.57 -12.81 -0.45
N ASP A 39 3.92 -13.75 -1.32
CA ASP A 39 5.31 -13.98 -1.71
C ASP A 39 5.97 -12.77 -2.35
N CYS A 40 5.19 -11.90 -3.01
CA CYS A 40 5.66 -10.66 -3.60
C CYS A 40 4.89 -9.45 -3.04
N VAL A 41 5.63 -8.47 -2.53
CA VAL A 41 5.10 -7.18 -2.08
C VAL A 41 5.91 -6.04 -2.68
N ILE A 42 5.27 -4.88 -2.78
CA ILE A 42 5.92 -3.62 -3.11
C ILE A 42 6.29 -2.90 -1.82
N MET A 43 7.58 -2.54 -1.71
CA MET A 43 8.06 -1.57 -0.73
C MET A 43 8.13 -0.19 -1.38
N LYS A 44 7.20 0.70 -1.00
CA LYS A 44 7.22 2.11 -1.42
C LYS A 44 7.90 2.93 -0.33
N MET A 45 9.05 3.50 -0.69
CA MET A 45 9.83 4.40 0.16
C MET A 45 10.17 5.69 -0.57
N ARG A 46 10.40 6.74 0.22
CA ARG A 46 10.95 8.01 -0.26
C ARG A 46 12.31 7.79 -0.94
N LYS A 47 12.60 8.57 -1.99
CA LYS A 47 13.96 8.68 -2.50
C LYS A 47 14.81 9.39 -1.45
N SER A 48 16.04 8.93 -1.24
CA SER A 48 16.94 9.52 -0.24
C SER A 48 17.42 10.91 -0.70
N GLY A 49 17.27 11.93 0.15
CA GLY A 49 17.85 13.27 -0.07
C GLY A 49 16.84 14.39 -0.30
N GLU A 50 15.55 14.20 -0.01
CA GLU A 50 14.49 15.17 -0.30
C GLU A 50 13.67 15.53 0.98
N ASP A 51 13.23 16.79 1.06
CA ASP A 51 12.76 17.55 2.26
C ASP A 51 11.40 17.14 2.87
N GLU A 52 10.98 17.84 3.93
CA GLU A 52 9.74 17.67 4.72
C GLU A 52 8.44 17.56 3.89
N ILE A 53 8.36 18.22 2.73
CA ILE A 53 7.20 18.19 1.81
C ILE A 53 6.87 16.75 1.37
N LEU A 54 7.86 15.86 1.33
CA LEU A 54 7.64 14.45 0.97
C LEU A 54 7.03 13.60 2.07
N ASP A 55 7.16 14.01 3.33
CA ASP A 55 6.48 13.31 4.41
C ASP A 55 4.96 13.55 4.34
N GLU A 56 4.51 14.71 3.82
CA GLU A 56 3.09 15.00 3.55
C GLU A 56 2.50 14.15 2.42
N TYR A 57 3.26 13.87 1.36
CA TYR A 57 2.84 12.97 0.28
C TYR A 57 2.62 11.54 0.78
N LEU A 58 3.52 11.04 1.63
CA LEU A 58 3.38 9.72 2.24
C LEU A 58 2.17 9.67 3.19
N ASP A 59 1.95 10.73 3.96
CA ASP A 59 0.83 10.82 4.89
C ASP A 59 -0.52 10.94 4.15
N THR A 60 -0.54 11.65 3.02
CA THR A 60 -1.67 11.72 2.08
C THR A 60 -2.01 10.33 1.54
N GLU A 61 -1.01 9.59 1.07
CA GLU A 61 -1.22 8.23 0.56
C GLU A 61 -1.71 7.26 1.66
N LEU A 62 -1.14 7.33 2.87
CA LEU A 62 -1.62 6.54 4.01
C LEU A 62 -3.08 6.85 4.36
N LYS A 63 -3.47 8.14 4.34
CA LYS A 63 -4.86 8.55 4.55
C LYS A 63 -5.77 7.99 3.46
N ALA A 64 -5.36 8.06 2.20
CA ALA A 64 -6.10 7.51 1.06
C ALA A 64 -6.37 6.01 1.24
N TYR A 65 -5.34 5.22 1.57
CA TYR A 65 -5.52 3.78 1.82
C TYR A 65 -6.46 3.49 3.00
N ARG A 66 -6.39 4.28 4.08
CA ARG A 66 -7.28 4.10 5.25
C ARG A 66 -8.75 4.36 4.90
N LEU A 67 -9.03 5.46 4.20
CA LEU A 67 -10.39 5.83 3.79
C LEU A 67 -10.98 4.83 2.79
N MET A 68 -10.16 4.38 1.85
CA MET A 68 -10.57 3.49 0.76
C MET A 68 -10.36 2.01 1.07
N LYS A 69 -10.30 1.62 2.36
CA LYS A 69 -10.16 0.24 2.81
C LYS A 69 -11.13 -0.75 2.11
N PRO A 70 -12.41 -0.41 1.86
CA PRO A 70 -13.34 -1.34 1.21
C PRO A 70 -13.04 -1.66 -0.26
N ILE A 71 -12.24 -0.85 -0.96
CA ILE A 71 -11.92 -1.04 -2.39
C ILE A 71 -10.47 -1.48 -2.65
N GLN A 72 -9.71 -1.74 -1.59
CA GLN A 72 -8.38 -2.33 -1.67
C GLN A 72 -8.43 -3.75 -2.25
N GLY A 73 -7.50 -4.07 -3.14
CA GLY A 73 -7.46 -5.32 -3.92
C GLY A 73 -8.44 -5.37 -5.10
N LEU A 74 -9.27 -4.35 -5.26
CA LEU A 74 -10.26 -4.26 -6.34
C LEU A 74 -9.95 -3.11 -7.29
N VAL A 75 -9.84 -1.90 -6.73
CA VAL A 75 -9.63 -0.64 -7.49
C VAL A 75 -8.28 -0.01 -7.14
N ILE A 76 -7.77 -0.23 -5.93
CA ILE A 76 -6.43 0.18 -5.51
C ILE A 76 -5.69 -1.03 -4.90
N PRO A 77 -4.35 -1.05 -4.87
CA PRO A 77 -3.58 -2.10 -4.21
C PRO A 77 -4.01 -2.32 -2.75
N LYS A 78 -3.85 -3.53 -2.22
CA LYS A 78 -3.94 -3.72 -0.77
C LYS A 78 -2.77 -3.05 -0.06
N PHE A 79 -3.10 -2.32 1.00
CA PHE A 79 -2.15 -1.81 1.97
C PHE A 79 -1.98 -2.85 3.08
N PHE A 80 -0.77 -3.37 3.22
CA PHE A 80 -0.46 -4.36 4.26
C PHE A 80 0.04 -3.71 5.55
N GLY A 81 0.69 -2.56 5.46
CA GLY A 81 1.18 -1.87 6.64
C GLY A 81 2.26 -0.83 6.37
N LEU A 82 2.63 -0.12 7.43
CA LEU A 82 3.72 0.85 7.48
C LEU A 82 4.84 0.28 8.35
N VAL A 83 6.06 0.26 7.83
CA VAL A 83 7.24 -0.23 8.55
C VAL A 83 8.36 0.81 8.53
N ARG A 84 9.39 0.59 9.35
CA ARG A 84 10.66 1.33 9.27
C ARG A 84 11.73 0.46 8.64
N TYR A 85 12.35 0.94 7.57
CA TYR A 85 13.49 0.29 6.93
C TYR A 85 14.63 1.31 6.80
N LYS A 86 15.81 0.98 7.35
CA LYS A 86 16.97 1.88 7.40
C LYS A 86 16.64 3.29 7.93
N GLY A 87 15.77 3.36 8.95
CA GLY A 87 15.33 4.62 9.56
C GLY A 87 14.20 5.34 8.82
N GLN A 88 13.85 4.95 7.60
CA GLN A 88 12.81 5.58 6.80
C GLN A 88 11.46 4.88 6.92
N ARG A 89 10.36 5.65 6.83
CA ARG A 89 8.99 5.14 6.69
C ARG A 89 8.83 4.46 5.33
N VAL A 90 8.29 3.24 5.32
CA VAL A 90 8.03 2.46 4.10
C VAL A 90 6.64 1.86 4.14
N ILE A 91 5.88 2.08 3.08
CA ILE A 91 4.55 1.49 2.88
C ILE A 91 4.72 0.14 2.19
N ILE A 92 4.05 -0.88 2.72
CA ILE A 92 4.00 -2.23 2.14
C ILE A 92 2.68 -2.40 1.39
N LEU A 93 2.76 -2.64 0.09
CA LEU A 93 1.62 -2.73 -0.82
C LEU A 93 1.58 -4.06 -1.57
N GLU A 94 0.39 -4.41 -2.07
CA GLU A 94 0.18 -5.50 -3.02
C GLU A 94 0.98 -5.27 -4.30
N HIS A 95 1.70 -6.31 -4.73
CA HIS A 95 2.29 -6.35 -6.05
C HIS A 95 1.23 -6.75 -7.09
N LEU A 96 0.97 -5.87 -8.06
CA LEU A 96 0.01 -6.13 -9.12
C LEU A 96 0.66 -6.84 -10.30
N HIS A 97 0.13 -8.01 -10.64
CA HIS A 97 0.56 -8.79 -11.82
C HIS A 97 -0.24 -8.39 -13.07
N GLY A 98 -0.16 -7.11 -13.45
CA GLY A 98 -0.90 -6.56 -14.58
C GLY A 98 -0.02 -5.80 -15.56
N VAL A 99 -0.67 -5.14 -16.52
CA VAL A 99 -0.02 -4.36 -17.57
C VAL A 99 -0.24 -2.87 -17.33
N SER A 100 0.82 -2.06 -17.33
CA SER A 100 0.67 -0.60 -17.20
C SER A 100 -0.04 -0.03 -18.43
N ALA A 101 -0.99 0.88 -18.24
CA ALA A 101 -1.66 1.56 -19.33
C ALA A 101 -0.71 2.46 -20.16
N SER A 102 0.45 2.79 -19.60
CA SER A 102 1.51 3.54 -20.29
C SER A 102 2.44 2.66 -21.14
N SER A 103 2.38 1.34 -21.00
CA SER A 103 3.23 0.43 -21.79
C SER A 103 2.59 0.10 -23.14
N PRO A 104 3.38 -0.31 -24.15
CA PRO A 104 2.84 -0.74 -25.45
C PRO A 104 1.78 -1.84 -25.35
N GLU A 105 1.93 -2.77 -24.40
CA GLU A 105 0.99 -3.87 -24.16
C GLU A 105 -0.32 -3.39 -23.51
N GLY A 106 -0.28 -2.25 -22.82
CA GLY A 106 -1.44 -1.60 -22.24
C GLY A 106 -2.12 -0.60 -23.18
N ALA A 107 -1.59 -0.43 -24.39
CA ALA A 107 -2.18 0.46 -25.39
C ALA A 107 -3.58 -0.03 -25.79
N MET A 108 -4.53 0.89 -25.78
CA MET A 108 -5.93 0.61 -26.07
C MET A 108 -6.58 1.81 -26.75
N ARG A 109 -7.77 1.62 -27.29
CA ARG A 109 -8.53 2.72 -27.89
C ARG A 109 -9.04 3.68 -26.83
N LEU A 110 -9.25 4.94 -27.21
CA LEU A 110 -9.78 5.96 -26.29
C LEU A 110 -11.12 5.55 -25.67
N GLU A 111 -11.99 4.92 -26.46
CA GLU A 111 -13.30 4.46 -25.98
C GLU A 111 -13.17 3.38 -24.90
N GLU A 112 -12.22 2.45 -25.06
CA GLU A 112 -11.93 1.38 -24.12
C GLU A 112 -11.30 1.94 -22.84
N LEU A 113 -10.33 2.84 -22.99
CA LEU A 113 -9.69 3.54 -21.88
C LEU A 113 -10.74 4.28 -21.04
N ALA A 114 -11.61 5.05 -21.66
CA ALA A 114 -12.66 5.80 -20.98
C ALA A 114 -13.64 4.87 -20.24
N ALA A 115 -14.03 3.75 -20.88
CA ALA A 115 -14.92 2.75 -20.28
C ALA A 115 -14.31 2.08 -19.03
N LEU A 116 -12.99 1.93 -18.99
CA LEU A 116 -12.27 1.34 -17.85
C LEU A 116 -11.92 2.36 -16.75
N LEU A 117 -11.59 3.61 -17.11
CA LEU A 117 -11.24 4.66 -16.14
C LEU A 117 -12.47 5.14 -15.35
N LEU A 118 -13.62 5.29 -16.01
CA LEU A 118 -14.81 5.87 -15.39
C LEU A 118 -15.28 5.09 -14.14
N PRO A 119 -15.35 3.75 -14.14
CA PRO A 119 -15.63 2.97 -12.93
C PRO A 119 -14.61 3.19 -11.81
N CYS A 120 -13.32 3.32 -12.13
CA CYS A 120 -12.27 3.57 -11.13
C CYS A 120 -12.49 4.91 -10.44
N TYR A 121 -12.62 6.00 -11.21
CA TYR A 121 -12.87 7.33 -10.64
C TYR A 121 -14.17 7.38 -9.83
N ARG A 122 -15.24 6.74 -10.31
CA ARG A 122 -16.51 6.63 -9.55
C ARG A 122 -16.30 5.92 -8.21
N ALA A 123 -15.52 4.84 -8.18
CA ALA A 123 -15.22 4.13 -6.95
C ALA A 123 -14.42 5.00 -5.97
N LEU A 124 -13.41 5.75 -6.42
CA LEU A 124 -12.66 6.68 -5.55
C LEU A 124 -13.56 7.80 -5.00
N HIS A 125 -14.41 8.38 -5.85
CA HIS A 125 -15.32 9.45 -5.46
C HIS A 125 -16.36 9.03 -4.40
N GLN A 126 -16.75 7.76 -4.34
CA GLN A 126 -17.64 7.26 -3.27
C GLN A 126 -17.03 7.44 -1.87
N PHE A 127 -15.70 7.52 -1.79
CA PHE A 127 -14.95 7.77 -0.54
C PHE A 127 -14.51 9.22 -0.40
N ARG A 128 -15.10 10.16 -1.17
CA ARG A 128 -14.74 11.59 -1.17
C ARG A 128 -13.26 11.84 -1.49
N VAL A 129 -12.62 10.91 -2.19
CA VAL A 129 -11.25 11.02 -2.67
C VAL A 129 -11.28 11.47 -4.13
N GLN A 130 -10.68 12.62 -4.41
CA GLN A 130 -10.38 13.08 -5.77
C GLN A 130 -8.94 12.69 -6.10
N TYR A 131 -8.76 12.02 -7.22
CA TYR A 131 -7.45 11.59 -7.68
C TYR A 131 -7.02 12.47 -8.86
N GLU A 132 -5.99 13.28 -8.63
CA GLU A 132 -5.61 14.38 -9.54
C GLU A 132 -4.40 14.07 -10.43
N ASP A 133 -3.83 12.86 -10.38
CA ASP A 133 -2.72 12.47 -11.24
C ASP A 133 -3.20 11.63 -12.44
N PRO A 134 -3.43 12.22 -13.62
CA PRO A 134 -3.93 11.52 -14.79
C PRO A 134 -2.86 10.67 -15.49
N ASN A 135 -1.65 10.54 -14.94
CA ASN A 135 -0.58 9.79 -15.58
C ASN A 135 -0.96 8.31 -15.75
N LEU A 136 -0.96 7.83 -17.00
CA LEU A 136 -1.30 6.45 -17.34
C LEU A 136 -0.35 5.42 -16.73
N SER A 137 0.85 5.81 -16.29
CA SER A 137 1.73 4.90 -15.54
C SER A 137 1.12 4.47 -14.21
N ASN A 138 0.20 5.26 -13.65
CA ASN A 138 -0.44 4.98 -12.37
C ASN A 138 -1.69 4.08 -12.53
N PHE A 139 -1.95 3.59 -13.73
CA PHE A 139 -3.06 2.66 -14.00
C PHE A 139 -2.50 1.33 -14.48
N VAL A 140 -2.87 0.25 -13.79
CA VAL A 140 -2.48 -1.12 -14.14
C VAL A 140 -3.71 -1.94 -14.47
N LEU A 141 -3.74 -2.52 -15.67
CA LEU A 141 -4.80 -3.43 -16.11
C LEU A 141 -4.55 -4.82 -15.50
N VAL A 142 -5.44 -5.23 -14.60
CA VAL A 142 -5.39 -6.53 -13.92
C VAL A 142 -6.72 -7.25 -14.16
N GLY A 143 -6.70 -8.35 -14.91
CA GLY A 143 -7.92 -9.15 -15.16
C GLY A 143 -9.07 -8.35 -15.78
N GLY A 144 -8.76 -7.43 -16.71
CA GLY A 144 -9.75 -6.64 -17.44
C GLY A 144 -10.31 -5.42 -16.69
N ARG A 145 -9.73 -5.05 -15.54
CA ARG A 145 -10.07 -3.82 -14.80
C ARG A 145 -8.82 -3.00 -14.49
N PHE A 146 -8.95 -1.68 -14.41
CA PHE A 146 -7.87 -0.85 -13.91
C PHE A 146 -7.80 -0.88 -12.39
N MET A 147 -6.56 -0.91 -11.90
CA MET A 147 -6.21 -0.57 -10.54
C MET A 147 -5.36 0.70 -10.55
N VAL A 148 -5.69 1.62 -9.65
CA VAL A 148 -5.04 2.93 -9.50
C VAL A 148 -3.91 2.81 -8.49
N LEU A 149 -2.72 3.22 -8.90
CA LEU A 149 -1.50 3.30 -8.11
C LEU A 149 -1.30 4.72 -7.59
N ASP A 150 -0.30 4.85 -6.72
CA ASP A 150 0.30 6.13 -6.32
C ASP A 150 -0.69 7.20 -5.86
N LEU A 151 -1.21 7.04 -4.64
CA LEU A 151 -2.30 7.88 -4.11
C LEU A 151 -1.79 9.15 -3.39
N GLU A 152 -0.55 9.58 -3.65
CA GLU A 152 0.05 10.71 -2.97
C GLU A 152 -0.52 12.07 -3.41
N SER A 153 -1.11 12.13 -4.59
CA SER A 153 -1.82 13.31 -5.13
C SER A 153 -3.32 13.31 -4.80
N ALA A 154 -3.75 12.48 -3.84
CA ALA A 154 -5.15 12.40 -3.45
C ALA A 154 -5.60 13.66 -2.69
N VAL A 155 -6.72 14.24 -3.12
CA VAL A 155 -7.37 15.36 -2.44
C VAL A 155 -8.64 14.87 -1.75
N PHE A 156 -8.81 15.27 -0.49
CA PHE A 156 -9.93 14.86 0.35
C PHE A 156 -10.90 16.02 0.55
N ASP A 157 -12.20 15.75 0.53
CA ASP A 157 -13.20 16.75 0.87
C ASP A 157 -13.02 17.23 2.33
N SER A 158 -13.28 18.51 2.55
CA SER A 158 -12.92 19.28 3.75
C SER A 158 -13.56 18.79 5.06
N SER A 159 -14.62 17.97 4.99
CA SER A 159 -15.27 17.36 6.16
C SER A 159 -14.51 16.18 6.77
N ASP A 160 -13.51 15.63 6.07
CA ASP A 160 -12.72 14.47 6.53
C ASP A 160 -11.47 14.88 7.32
N ARG A 161 -11.42 16.11 7.84
CA ARG A 161 -10.38 16.55 8.79
C ARG A 161 -10.57 15.96 10.20
N ASP A 162 -11.74 15.40 10.51
CA ASP A 162 -12.11 15.04 11.89
C ASP A 162 -12.09 13.53 12.20
N LEU A 163 -11.65 12.68 11.27
CA LEU A 163 -11.52 11.23 11.53
C LEU A 163 -10.16 10.82 12.12
N ASP A 164 -9.23 11.76 12.30
CA ASP A 164 -7.88 11.49 12.85
C ASP A 164 -7.70 11.93 14.32
N THR A 165 -8.69 12.55 14.95
CA THR A 165 -8.53 13.11 16.32
C THR A 165 -9.09 12.23 17.45
N ARG A 166 -9.71 11.08 17.18
CA ARG A 166 -10.20 10.16 18.24
C ARG A 166 -9.27 9.00 18.60
N GLY A 167 -7.98 9.11 18.25
CA GLY A 167 -6.96 8.13 18.60
C GLY A 167 -5.61 8.72 19.03
N GLN A 168 -5.52 10.02 19.33
CA GLN A 168 -4.32 10.59 19.95
C GLN A 168 -4.34 10.30 21.46
N GLU A 169 -3.53 9.34 21.91
CA GLU A 169 -3.01 9.38 23.28
C GLU A 169 -1.96 10.50 23.40
N PRO A 170 -1.89 11.20 24.54
CA PRO A 170 -1.14 12.43 24.68
C PRO A 170 0.35 12.17 24.87
N TYR A 171 1.18 12.89 24.12
CA TYR A 171 2.59 13.11 24.47
C TYR A 171 2.65 14.04 25.70
N GLY A 172 2.99 13.46 26.85
CA GLY A 172 3.36 14.17 28.08
C GLY A 172 4.27 13.27 28.91
N GLY A 173 5.50 13.72 29.15
CA GLY A 173 6.59 12.92 29.70
C GLY A 173 6.33 12.29 31.06
N GLY A 174 6.88 11.09 31.24
CA GLY A 174 6.89 10.33 32.47
C GLY A 174 7.55 8.98 32.22
N GLU A 175 8.59 8.70 32.99
CA GLU A 175 9.50 7.60 32.83
C GLU A 175 8.88 6.21 33.13
N GLN A 176 9.28 5.24 32.31
CA GLN A 176 9.39 3.79 32.56
C GLN A 176 8.19 2.80 32.40
N VAL A 177 8.45 1.88 31.45
CA VAL A 177 8.16 0.42 31.41
C VAL A 177 6.81 -0.03 30.82
N GLY A 178 6.88 -0.44 29.55
CA GLY A 178 5.90 -1.29 28.87
C GLY A 178 6.44 -1.73 27.50
N HIS A 179 6.89 -2.98 27.39
CA HIS A 179 7.45 -3.58 26.18
C HIS A 179 6.43 -3.66 25.02
N GLY A 180 6.42 -2.66 24.14
CA GLY A 180 5.91 -2.77 22.77
C GLY A 180 7.06 -3.13 21.83
N ARG A 181 7.10 -4.37 21.32
CA ARG A 181 8.18 -4.89 20.47
C ARG A 181 8.13 -4.26 19.08
N TRP A 182 8.87 -3.18 18.86
CA TRP A 182 9.14 -2.64 17.53
C TRP A 182 10.01 -3.63 16.74
N MET A 183 9.55 -4.06 15.55
CA MET A 183 10.31 -4.97 14.71
C MET A 183 11.46 -4.24 14.00
N LYS A 184 12.68 -4.61 14.39
CA LYS A 184 13.93 -4.30 13.70
C LYS A 184 14.20 -5.45 12.72
N LEU A 185 13.90 -5.26 11.43
CA LEU A 185 14.26 -6.24 10.41
C LEU A 185 15.74 -6.06 10.06
N GLU A 186 16.61 -6.90 10.62
CA GLU A 186 18.03 -6.97 10.26
C GLU A 186 18.17 -7.75 8.94
N ALA A 187 18.46 -7.01 7.87
CA ALA A 187 18.45 -7.48 6.49
C ALA A 187 19.84 -7.94 6.02
N GLU A 188 20.46 -8.91 6.70
CA GLU A 188 21.82 -9.35 6.33
C GLU A 188 21.91 -10.24 5.08
N HIS A 189 20.79 -10.66 4.46
CA HIS A 189 20.85 -11.63 3.36
C HIS A 189 19.98 -11.33 2.12
N MET A 190 19.56 -10.07 1.89
CA MET A 190 18.77 -9.71 0.71
C MET A 190 19.65 -9.33 -0.49
N ARG A 191 19.59 -10.11 -1.57
CA ARG A 191 20.13 -9.71 -2.89
C ARG A 191 19.10 -8.88 -3.64
N VAL A 192 19.51 -7.68 -4.02
CA VAL A 192 18.82 -6.80 -4.97
C VAL A 192 19.29 -7.20 -6.36
N GLU A 193 18.40 -7.73 -7.20
CA GLU A 193 18.68 -7.82 -8.64
C GLU A 193 18.12 -6.58 -9.31
N VAL A 194 19.02 -5.70 -9.73
CA VAL A 194 18.71 -4.51 -10.51
C VAL A 194 18.59 -4.97 -11.97
N GLY A 195 17.36 -5.10 -12.47
CA GLY A 195 17.12 -5.17 -13.90
C GLY A 195 17.56 -3.87 -14.56
N LYS A 196 18.46 -3.94 -15.54
CA LYS A 196 18.92 -2.84 -16.40
C LYS A 196 18.58 -3.16 -17.86
N PRO A 197 18.62 -2.19 -18.78
CA PRO A 197 18.56 -0.72 -18.61
C PRO A 197 17.25 -0.11 -19.12
#